data_AF-A0A9X2HRQ1-F1
#
_entry.id   AF-A0A9X2HRQ1-F1
#
_cell.length_a   1.000
_cell.length_b   1.000
_cell.length_c   1.000
_cell.angle_alpha   90.00
_cell.angle_beta   90.00
_cell.angle_gamma   90.00
#
_symmetry.space_group_name_H-M   'P 1'
#
loop_
_entity.id
_entity.type
_entity.pdbx_description
1 polymer ?
#
loop_
_entity_poly.entity_id
_entity_poly.type
_entity_poly.pdbx_seq_one_letter_code
_entity_poly.pdbx_strand_id
1 'polypeptide(L)'
;MAINTIIQLGAHRAKTCKTRFGDVIVTAPPPSKAMVQHNVKVSTQALERVTKRLAKAGVRLYAKKDVPLYSLDSDNPDVMIRKLNGKVERGSFINGEFNAEAR
;
A
#
# COMPACT_ATOMS: atom_id res chain seq x y z
N MET A 1 -49.60 -45.97 24.15
CA MET A 1 -48.25 -46.31 23.66
C MET A 1 -47.83 -45.21 22.72
N ALA A 2 -47.05 -44.25 23.21
CA ALA A 2 -46.69 -43.02 22.50
C ALA A 2 -45.18 -42.98 22.27
N ILE A 3 -44.75 -42.60 21.07
CA ILE A 3 -43.41 -42.07 20.80
C ILE A 3 -43.48 -41.18 19.55
N ASN A 4 -44.08 -40.00 19.70
CA ASN A 4 -43.77 -38.85 18.86
C ASN A 4 -42.69 -38.06 19.61
N THR A 5 -41.42 -38.36 19.35
CA THR A 5 -40.30 -37.62 19.92
C THR A 5 -40.19 -36.29 19.20
N ILE A 6 -40.87 -35.28 19.73
CA ILE A 6 -40.73 -33.88 19.36
C ILE A 6 -39.30 -33.46 19.70
N ILE A 7 -38.45 -33.33 18.69
CA ILE A 7 -37.18 -32.62 18.84
C ILE A 7 -37.51 -31.15 19.02
N GLN A 8 -37.69 -30.71 20.26
CA GLN A 8 -37.62 -29.29 20.62
C GLN A 8 -36.16 -28.86 20.46
N LEU A 9 -35.79 -28.50 19.23
CA LEU A 9 -34.60 -27.69 18.98
C LEU A 9 -34.87 -26.33 19.62
N GLY A 10 -34.27 -26.08 20.77
CA GLY A 10 -34.30 -24.78 21.42
C GLY A 10 -33.85 -23.72 20.41
N ALA A 11 -34.82 -22.95 19.91
CA ALA A 11 -34.59 -21.90 18.94
C ALA A 11 -33.86 -20.74 19.63
N HIS A 12 -32.54 -20.85 19.77
CA HIS A 12 -31.69 -19.70 20.03
C HIS A 12 -31.85 -18.77 18.84
N ARG A 13 -32.70 -17.73 18.99
CA ARG A 13 -32.88 -16.66 18.01
C ARG A 13 -31.48 -16.15 17.64
N ALA A 14 -31.01 -16.48 16.44
CA ALA A 14 -29.74 -15.99 15.93
C ALA A 14 -29.79 -14.45 15.99
N LYS A 15 -28.89 -13.83 16.79
CA LYS A 15 -28.87 -12.38 16.99
C LYS A 15 -28.58 -11.68 15.67
N THR A 16 -29.62 -11.25 14.96
CA THR A 16 -29.47 -10.46 13.73
C THR A 16 -28.82 -9.13 14.04
N CYS A 17 -27.83 -8.74 13.25
CA CYS A 17 -27.20 -7.42 13.30
C CYS A 17 -27.83 -6.53 12.22
N LYS A 18 -28.02 -5.24 12.54
CA LYS A 18 -28.48 -4.22 11.60
C LYS A 18 -27.36 -3.23 11.35
N THR A 19 -27.04 -3.02 10.07
CA THR A 19 -26.03 -2.04 9.63
C THR A 19 -26.62 -1.16 8.54
N ARG A 20 -26.36 0.15 8.64
CA ARG A 20 -26.69 1.12 7.59
C ARG A 20 -25.55 1.18 6.57
N PHE A 21 -25.89 1.07 5.30
CA PHE A 21 -24.98 1.27 4.17
C PHE A 21 -25.57 2.32 3.23
N GLY A 22 -25.06 3.55 3.32
CA GLY A 22 -25.69 4.71 2.67
C GLY A 22 -27.10 4.92 3.21
N ASP A 23 -28.11 4.84 2.34
CA ASP A 23 -29.53 5.01 2.71
C ASP A 23 -30.26 3.69 2.96
N VAL A 24 -29.57 2.56 2.84
CA VAL A 24 -30.18 1.22 3.02
C VAL A 24 -29.79 0.64 4.38
N ILE A 25 -30.73 -0.01 5.06
CA ILE A 25 -30.49 -0.77 6.28
C ILE A 25 -30.49 -2.25 5.94
N VAL A 26 -29.34 -2.91 6.13
CA VAL A 26 -29.18 -4.36 5.93
C VAL A 26 -29.31 -5.05 7.28
N THR A 27 -30.17 -6.07 7.34
CA THR A 27 -30.33 -6.94 8.52
C THR A 27 -29.84 -8.34 8.15
N ALA A 28 -28.83 -8.84 8.84
CA ALA A 28 -28.27 -10.16 8.57
C ALA A 28 -27.76 -10.84 9.85
N PRO A 29 -27.64 -12.17 9.88
CA PRO A 29 -26.93 -12.87 10.96
C PRO A 29 -25.49 -12.36 11.09
N PRO A 30 -24.91 -12.41 12.30
CA PRO A 30 -23.55 -11.96 12.51
C PRO A 30 -22.58 -12.92 11.82
N PRO A 31 -21.51 -12.40 11.21
CA PRO A 31 -20.52 -13.25 10.57
C PRO A 31 -19.85 -14.18 11.58
N SER A 32 -19.49 -15.39 11.14
CA SER A 32 -18.77 -16.33 12.00
C SER A 32 -17.41 -15.74 12.41
N LYS A 33 -16.93 -16.07 13.61
CA LYS A 33 -15.62 -15.58 14.10
C LYS A 33 -14.47 -15.94 13.14
N ALA A 34 -14.52 -17.13 12.54
CA ALA A 34 -13.55 -17.59 11.56
C ALA A 34 -13.54 -16.70 10.31
N MET A 35 -14.71 -16.31 9.81
CA MET A 35 -14.82 -15.42 8.65
C MET A 35 -14.30 -14.02 8.96
N VAL A 36 -14.58 -13.49 10.15
CA VAL A 36 -14.03 -12.19 10.59
C VAL A 36 -12.50 -12.23 10.63
N GLN A 37 -11.91 -13.26 11.26
CA GLN A 37 -10.46 -13.41 11.34
C GLN A 37 -9.81 -13.55 9.95
N HIS A 38 -10.44 -14.30 9.05
CA HIS A 38 -9.99 -14.42 7.66
C HIS A 38 -9.98 -13.06 6.95
N ASN A 39 -11.09 -12.32 7.03
CA ASN A 39 -11.21 -11.00 6.38
C ASN A 39 -10.23 -9.98 6.94
N VAL A 40 -9.99 -9.98 8.25
CA VAL A 40 -8.96 -9.13 8.88
C VAL A 40 -7.58 -9.49 8.33
N LYS A 41 -7.22 -10.78 8.30
CA LYS A 41 -5.92 -11.22 7.78
C LYS A 41 -5.69 -10.80 6.33
N VAL A 42 -6.69 -11.04 5.46
CA VAL A 42 -6.60 -10.66 4.03
C VAL A 42 -6.47 -9.15 3.86
N SER A 43 -7.26 -8.37 4.61
CA SER A 43 -7.22 -6.91 4.55
C SER A 43 -5.88 -6.35 5.04
N THR A 44 -5.33 -6.87 6.15
CA THR A 44 -4.01 -6.49 6.67
C THR A 44 -2.91 -6.80 5.66
N GLN A 45 -2.93 -7.97 5.02
CA GLN A 45 -1.94 -8.32 4.00
C GLN A 45 -2.02 -7.40 2.76
N ALA A 46 -3.22 -7.01 2.34
CA ALA A 46 -3.40 -6.05 1.26
C ALA A 46 -2.84 -4.67 1.64
N LEU A 47 -3.14 -4.21 2.86
CA LEU A 47 -2.65 -2.95 3.39
C LEU A 47 -1.12 -2.93 3.47
N GLU A 48 -0.48 -3.98 4.00
CA GLU A 48 0.98 -4.08 4.07
C GLU A 48 1.65 -3.96 2.69
N ARG A 49 1.04 -4.54 1.64
CA ARG A 49 1.55 -4.42 0.26
C ARG A 49 1.49 -2.98 -0.25
N VAL A 50 0.41 -2.28 0.06
CA VAL A 50 0.21 -0.88 -0.33
C VAL A 50 1.11 0.04 0.47
N THR A 51 1.19 -0.13 1.79
CA THR A 51 2.07 0.64 2.67
C THR A 51 3.53 0.53 2.24
N LYS A 52 4.02 -0.66 1.88
CA LYS A 52 5.40 -0.81 1.37
C LYS A 52 5.66 -0.04 0.07
N ARG A 53 4.63 0.14 -0.78
CA ARG A 53 4.72 0.90 -2.04
C ARG A 53 4.61 2.40 -1.81
N LEU A 54 3.77 2.84 -0.88
CA LEU A 54 3.56 4.26 -0.57
C LEU A 54 4.63 4.84 0.37
N ALA A 55 5.11 4.06 1.35
CA ALA A 55 6.15 4.50 2.28
C ALA A 55 7.52 4.66 1.60
N LYS A 56 7.76 3.98 0.48
CA LYS A 56 8.90 4.29 -0.41
C LYS A 56 8.52 5.50 -1.26
N ALA A 57 8.70 6.70 -0.69
CA ALA A 57 8.68 7.93 -1.46
C ALA A 57 9.72 7.83 -2.59
N GLY A 58 9.28 7.93 -3.83
CA GLY A 58 10.16 7.96 -5.00
C GLY A 58 9.67 7.11 -6.17
N VAL A 59 9.61 7.74 -7.35
CA VAL A 59 9.51 7.02 -8.62
C VAL A 59 10.83 6.27 -8.83
N ARG A 60 10.79 4.96 -9.06
CA ARG A 60 11.98 4.22 -9.52
C ARG A 60 12.31 4.68 -10.93
N LEU A 61 13.32 5.54 -11.05
CA LEU A 61 13.91 5.88 -12.34
C LEU A 61 14.96 4.82 -12.69
N TYR A 62 14.68 4.01 -13.69
CA TYR A 62 15.65 3.06 -14.22
C TYR A 62 16.73 3.84 -14.99
N ALA A 63 17.98 3.68 -14.57
CA ALA A 63 19.12 4.21 -15.33
C ALA A 63 19.16 3.51 -16.70
N LYS A 64 18.86 4.26 -17.76
CA LYS A 64 19.03 3.79 -19.14
C LYS A 64 20.48 4.05 -19.57
N LYS A 65 21.02 3.18 -20.41
CA LYS A 65 22.33 3.38 -21.03
C LYS A 65 22.33 4.71 -21.78
N ASP A 66 23.39 5.49 -21.62
CA ASP A 66 23.60 6.79 -22.28
C ASP A 66 22.58 7.88 -21.91
N VAL A 67 21.78 7.69 -20.86
CA VAL A 67 20.86 8.71 -20.32
C VAL A 67 21.39 9.22 -18.99
N PRO A 68 21.75 10.52 -18.88
CA PRO A 68 22.25 11.08 -17.63
C PRO A 68 21.11 11.22 -16.61
N LEU A 69 21.37 10.81 -15.38
CA LEU A 69 20.51 11.08 -14.23
C LEU A 69 21.08 12.24 -13.44
N TYR A 70 20.26 13.25 -13.19
CA TYR A 70 20.62 14.41 -12.37
C TYR A 70 19.92 14.32 -11.02
N SER A 71 20.65 14.65 -9.96
CA SER A 71 20.12 14.76 -8.61
C SER A 71 20.81 15.91 -7.90
N LEU A 72 20.11 16.61 -7.02
CA LEU A 72 20.77 17.55 -6.10
C LEU A 72 21.58 16.77 -5.08
N ASP A 73 22.70 17.34 -4.65
CA ASP A 73 23.44 16.82 -3.52
C ASP A 73 22.63 17.01 -2.22
N SER A 74 22.63 15.99 -1.37
CA SER A 74 21.84 15.98 -0.14
C SER A 74 22.37 16.96 0.92
N ASP A 75 23.67 17.22 0.92
CA ASP A 75 24.36 18.06 1.89
C ASP A 75 24.46 19.52 1.40
N ASN A 76 24.59 19.72 0.08
CA ASN A 76 24.60 21.04 -0.54
C ASN A 76 23.66 21.12 -1.76
N PRO A 77 22.44 21.71 -1.60
CA PRO A 77 21.46 21.82 -2.68
C PRO A 77 21.92 22.64 -3.90
N ASP A 78 22.98 23.44 -3.78
CA ASP A 78 23.52 24.23 -4.90
C ASP A 78 24.39 23.36 -5.84
N VAL A 79 24.78 22.16 -5.42
CA VAL A 79 25.59 21.23 -6.20
C VAL A 79 24.71 20.19 -6.89
N MET A 80 24.85 20.07 -8.20
CA MET A 80 24.18 19.05 -8.99
C MET A 80 25.11 17.84 -9.19
N ILE A 81 24.57 16.64 -9.02
CA ILE A 81 25.25 15.37 -9.27
C ILE A 81 24.70 14.78 -10.57
N ARG A 82 25.59 14.54 -11.54
CA ARG A 82 25.30 13.79 -12.77
C ARG A 82 25.80 12.36 -12.62
N LYS A 83 24.93 11.38 -12.85
CA LYS A 83 25.28 9.97 -13.02
C LYS A 83 25.05 9.55 -14.47
N LEU A 84 26.11 9.14 -15.16
CA LEU A 84 26.05 8.68 -16.54
C LEU A 84 26.97 7.47 -16.71
N ASN A 85 26.42 6.34 -17.14
CA ASN A 85 27.18 5.10 -17.40
C ASN A 85 28.13 4.69 -16.26
N GLY A 86 27.71 4.86 -15.00
CA GLY A 86 28.51 4.54 -13.81
C GLY A 86 29.50 5.63 -13.39
N LYS A 87 29.73 6.67 -14.20
CA LYS A 87 30.50 7.85 -13.81
C LYS A 87 29.61 8.81 -13.01
N VAL A 88 30.12 9.31 -11.89
CA VAL A 88 29.46 10.30 -11.02
C VAL A 88 30.29 11.57 -11.05
N GLU A 89 29.67 12.68 -11.44
CA GLU A 89 30.32 14.00 -11.56
C GLU A 89 29.50 15.02 -10.79
N ARG A 90 30.19 15.96 -10.13
CA ARG A 90 29.58 17.08 -9.41
C ARG A 90 29.75 18.34 -10.26
N GLY A 91 28.81 19.25 -10.19
CA GLY A 91 28.89 20.50 -10.94
C GLY A 91 27.60 21.29 -10.94
N SER A 92 27.46 22.17 -11.91
CA SER A 92 26.31 23.06 -12.05
C SER A 92 25.88 23.18 -13.51
N PHE A 93 24.64 23.64 -13.72
CA PHE A 93 24.18 24.01 -15.05
C PHE A 93 24.54 25.47 -15.33
N ILE A 94 25.37 25.70 -16.34
CA ILE A 94 25.74 27.02 -16.82
C ILE A 94 25.19 27.14 -18.23
N ASN A 95 24.30 28.11 -18.46
CA ASN A 95 23.66 28.34 -19.76
C ASN A 95 22.96 27.10 -20.36
N GLY A 96 22.40 26.23 -19.51
CA GLY A 96 21.70 25.01 -19.94
C GLY A 96 22.62 23.80 -20.20
N GLU A 97 23.94 23.96 -20.08
CA GLU A 97 24.91 22.87 -20.18
C GLU A 97 25.44 22.48 -18.80
N PHE A 98 25.59 21.17 -18.57
CA PHE A 98 26.17 20.67 -17.32
C PHE A 98 27.69 20.81 -17.37
N ASN A 99 28.23 21.66 -16.51
CA ASN A 99 29.67 21.84 -16.34
C ASN A 99 30.14 21.04 -15.12
N ALA A 100 31.00 20.06 -15.36
CA ALA A 100 31.56 19.25 -14.28
C ALA A 100 32.68 20.04 -13.59
N GLU A 101 32.61 20.15 -12.27
CA GLU A 101 33.72 20.70 -11.48
C GLU A 101 34.91 19.76 -11.57
N ALA A 102 36.06 20.30 -11.95
CA ALA A 102 37.31 19.57 -11.91
C ALA A 102 37.66 19.29 -10.44
N ARG A 103 38.01 18.03 -10.17
CA ARG A 103 38.37 17.54 -8.84
C ARG A 103 39.73 18.06 -8.39
#